data_AF-A0A162GGJ5-F1
#
_entry.id   AF-A0A162GGJ5-F1
#
_cell.length_a   1.000
_cell.length_b   1.000
_cell.length_c   1.000
_cell.angle_alpha   90.00
_cell.angle_beta   90.00
_cell.angle_gamma   90.00
#
_symmetry.space_group_name_H-M   'P 1'
#
loop_
_entity.id
_entity.type
_entity.pdbx_description
1 polymer ?
#
loop_
_entity_poly.entity_id
_entity_poly.type
_entity_poly.pdbx_seq_one_letter_code
_entity_poly.pdbx_strand_id
1 'polypeptide(L)'
;MIDTYSAALAFIHGRTQFKKAPTLSRMRQFLHELGDPQLKVAGIHVAGTNGKGSTVANLRELFMADGLTVGTFTSPFIVRFNERISVDGTPISDEELVGLVQQIQPIVAKLDATLASGAPQNLRSLPQ
;
A
#
# COMPACT_ATOMS: atom_id res chain seq x y z
N MET A 1 16.11 -3.37 13.71
CA MET A 1 14.67 -3.32 14.04
C MET A 1 14.19 -1.95 13.59
N ILE A 2 13.01 -1.85 12.96
CA ILE A 2 12.50 -0.56 12.45
C ILE A 2 11.66 0.04 13.57
N ASP A 3 12.23 0.97 14.34
CA ASP A 3 11.58 1.47 15.58
C ASP A 3 11.28 2.97 15.53
N THR A 4 11.59 3.62 14.41
CA THR A 4 11.39 5.06 14.22
C THR A 4 10.75 5.35 12.88
N TYR A 5 10.02 6.46 12.81
CA TYR A 5 9.46 6.98 11.56
C TYR A 5 10.52 7.14 10.46
N SER A 6 11.70 7.66 10.82
CA SER A 6 12.79 7.84 9.86
C SER A 6 13.33 6.51 9.32
N ALA A 7 13.46 5.48 10.17
CA ALA A 7 13.86 4.14 9.74
C ALA A 7 12.78 3.49 8.85
N ALA A 8 11.50 3.69 9.17
CA ALA A 8 10.38 3.21 8.35
C ALA A 8 10.38 3.85 6.96
N LEU A 9 10.56 5.18 6.88
CA LEU A 9 10.70 5.87 5.59
C LEU A 9 11.93 5.44 4.82
N ALA A 10 13.07 5.28 5.49
CA ALA A 10 14.29 4.80 4.85
C ALA A 10 14.08 3.41 4.24
N PHE A 11 13.38 2.52 4.95
CA PHE A 11 12.99 1.22 4.42
C PHE A 11 12.10 1.35 3.18
N ILE A 12 11.04 2.17 3.22
CA ILE A 12 10.09 2.37 2.11
C ILE A 12 10.78 2.98 0.88
N HIS A 13 11.54 4.06 1.06
CA HIS A 13 12.21 4.77 -0.04
C HIS A 13 13.43 4.00 -0.57
N GLY A 14 14.08 3.18 0.27
CA GLY A 14 15.18 2.32 -0.13
C GLY A 14 14.77 1.14 -1.03
N ARG A 15 13.47 0.98 -1.33
CA ARG A 15 12.94 -0.15 -2.13
C ARG A 15 13.18 -0.04 -3.65
N THR A 16 13.89 0.96 -4.16
CA THR A 16 14.24 1.09 -5.59
C THR A 16 15.45 0.21 -5.93
N GLN A 17 15.51 -0.61 -6.99
CA GLN A 17 14.83 -0.62 -8.28
C GLN A 17 14.64 -2.07 -8.79
N PHE A 18 13.44 -2.65 -8.67
CA PHE A 18 13.08 -3.74 -9.58
C PHE A 18 12.70 -3.09 -10.91
N LYS A 19 13.32 -3.53 -12.02
CA LYS A 19 12.91 -3.12 -13.37
C LYS A 19 11.40 -3.27 -13.46
N LYS A 20 10.71 -2.26 -14.03
CA LYS A 20 9.26 -2.32 -14.30
C LYS A 20 8.96 -3.65 -14.98
N ALA A 21 8.39 -4.58 -14.24
CA ALA A 21 7.89 -5.82 -14.80
C ALA A 21 6.47 -5.53 -15.31
N PRO A 22 6.08 -6.00 -16.51
CA PRO A 22 4.73 -5.81 -17.03
C PRO A 22 3.70 -6.72 -16.31
N THR A 23 3.96 -7.14 -15.07
CA THR A 23 3.11 -8.08 -14.33
C THR A 23 2.89 -7.63 -12.89
N LEU A 24 1.75 -8.02 -12.31
CA LEU A 24 1.43 -7.83 -10.90
C LEU A 24 1.81 -9.03 -10.02
N SER A 25 2.56 -10.01 -10.54
CA SER A 25 2.85 -11.28 -9.85
C SER A 25 3.43 -11.08 -8.45
N ARG A 26 4.41 -10.17 -8.33
CA ARG A 26 5.04 -9.84 -7.06
C ARG A 26 4.05 -9.23 -6.06
N MET A 27 3.20 -8.31 -6.52
CA MET A 27 2.20 -7.67 -5.66
C MET A 27 1.15 -8.68 -5.21
N ARG A 28 0.70 -9.57 -6.09
CA ARG A 28 -0.27 -10.63 -5.75
C ARG A 28 0.30 -11.59 -4.69
N GLN A 29 1.55 -12.03 -4.83
CA GLN A 29 2.21 -12.86 -3.81
C GLN A 29 2.36 -12.13 -2.48
N PHE A 30 2.74 -10.85 -2.51
CA PHE A 30 2.85 -10.04 -1.30
C PHE A 30 1.53 -9.89 -0.57
N LEU A 31 0.44 -9.60 -1.29
CA LEU A 31 -0.89 -9.49 -0.72
C LEU A 31 -1.42 -10.83 -0.20
N HIS A 32 -1.11 -11.92 -0.88
CA HIS A 32 -1.49 -13.26 -0.44
C HIS A 32 -0.82 -13.65 0.89
N GLU A 33 0.48 -13.36 1.06
CA GLU A 33 1.20 -13.56 2.32
C GLU A 33 0.65 -12.68 3.46
N LEU A 34 -0.03 -11.58 3.14
CA LEU A 34 -0.76 -10.73 4.10
C LEU A 34 -2.20 -11.20 4.36
N GLY A 35 -2.62 -12.34 3.82
CA GLY A 35 -3.98 -12.85 3.99
C GLY A 35 -5.03 -12.08 3.18
N ASP A 36 -4.63 -11.60 2.00
CA ASP A 36 -5.46 -10.95 0.98
C ASP A 36 -6.34 -9.79 1.52
N PRO A 37 -5.75 -8.77 2.19
CA PRO A 37 -6.50 -7.67 2.80
C PRO A 37 -7.29 -6.84 1.79
N GLN A 38 -6.83 -6.77 0.53
CA GLN A 38 -7.51 -6.07 -0.56
C GLN A 38 -8.89 -6.64 -0.88
N LEU A 39 -9.16 -7.91 -0.53
CA LEU A 39 -10.46 -8.55 -0.75
C LEU A 39 -11.47 -8.27 0.37
N LYS A 40 -11.02 -7.67 1.47
CA LYS A 40 -11.83 -7.38 2.66
C LYS A 40 -12.37 -5.95 2.69
N VAL A 41 -12.11 -5.17 1.64
CA VAL A 41 -12.50 -3.76 1.53
C VAL A 41 -13.30 -3.53 0.26
N ALA A 42 -14.39 -2.76 0.36
CA ALA A 42 -15.07 -2.23 -0.82
C ALA A 42 -14.28 -1.02 -1.34
N GLY A 43 -13.74 -1.12 -2.56
CA GLY A 43 -12.81 -0.12 -3.10
C GLY A 43 -13.33 0.60 -4.34
N ILE A 44 -13.06 1.90 -4.42
CA ILE A 44 -13.22 2.70 -5.64
C ILE A 44 -11.83 3.03 -6.18
N HIS A 45 -11.55 2.64 -7.43
CA HIS A 45 -10.29 2.96 -8.09
C HIS A 45 -10.46 4.20 -8.97
N VAL A 46 -9.79 5.29 -8.59
CA VAL A 46 -9.77 6.54 -9.36
C VAL A 46 -8.50 6.63 -10.21
N ALA A 47 -8.65 6.59 -11.53
CA ALA A 47 -7.56 6.71 -12.50
C ALA A 47 -7.82 7.89 -13.47
N GLY A 48 -6.75 8.43 -14.08
CA GLY A 48 -6.82 9.55 -15.02
C GLY A 48 -5.60 10.46 -14.94
N THR A 49 -5.47 11.41 -15.88
CA THR A 49 -4.32 12.33 -15.91
C THR A 49 -4.46 13.41 -14.83
N ASN A 50 -5.64 14.03 -14.73
CA ASN A 50 -5.94 15.13 -13.82
C ASN A 50 -7.13 14.80 -12.90
N GLY A 51 -7.32 15.58 -11.83
CA GLY A 51 -8.52 15.50 -10.98
C GLY A 51 -8.60 14.31 -10.02
N LYS A 52 -7.73 13.31 -10.09
CA LYS A 52 -7.77 12.13 -9.19
C LYS A 52 -7.82 12.49 -7.71
N GLY A 53 -6.93 13.38 -7.27
CA GLY A 53 -6.85 13.79 -5.87
C GLY A 53 -8.11 14.51 -5.40
N SER A 54 -8.64 15.44 -6.19
CA SER A 54 -9.88 16.15 -5.86
C SER A 54 -11.10 15.22 -5.91
N THR A 55 -11.15 14.27 -6.85
CA THR A 55 -12.20 13.24 -6.89
C THR A 55 -12.16 12.36 -5.64
N VAL A 56 -10.99 11.89 -5.21
CA VAL A 56 -10.85 11.10 -3.97
C VAL A 56 -11.30 11.92 -2.76
N ALA A 57 -10.92 13.19 -2.66
CA ALA A 57 -11.35 14.07 -1.57
C ALA A 57 -12.87 14.25 -1.55
N ASN A 58 -13.50 14.53 -2.70
CA ASN A 58 -14.95 14.70 -2.79
C ASN A 58 -15.70 13.41 -2.43
N LEU A 59 -15.24 12.24 -2.91
CA LEU A 59 -15.83 10.96 -2.57
C LEU A 59 -15.71 10.67 -1.07
N ARG A 60 -14.56 10.98 -0.47
CA ARG A 60 -14.35 10.85 0.97
C ARG A 60 -15.38 11.65 1.76
N GLU A 61 -15.50 12.95 1.49
CA GLU A 61 -16.46 13.81 2.19
C GLU A 61 -17.91 13.33 1.99
N LEU A 62 -18.25 12.92 0.77
CA LEU A 62 -19.59 12.40 0.47
C LEU A 62 -19.94 11.17 1.30
N PHE A 63 -19.06 10.16 1.34
CA PHE A 63 -19.31 8.92 2.08
C PHE A 63 -19.22 9.12 3.59
N MET A 64 -18.33 9.99 4.07
CA MET A 64 -18.29 10.37 5.49
C MET A 64 -19.59 11.07 5.91
N ALA A 65 -20.13 11.95 5.07
CA ALA A 65 -21.42 12.60 5.32
C ALA A 65 -22.59 11.60 5.38
N ASP A 66 -22.46 10.43 4.73
CA ASP A 66 -23.41 9.31 4.80
C ASP A 66 -23.12 8.34 5.96
N GLY A 67 -22.20 8.69 6.86
CA GLY A 67 -21.88 7.92 8.06
C GLY A 67 -20.94 6.73 7.85
N LEU A 68 -20.26 6.64 6.71
CA LEU A 68 -19.28 5.59 6.43
C LEU A 68 -17.88 6.00 6.90
N THR A 69 -17.11 5.01 7.40
CA THR A 69 -15.66 5.16 7.58
C THR A 69 -14.96 4.97 6.23
N VAL A 70 -14.13 5.93 5.84
CA VAL A 70 -13.52 5.98 4.51
C VAL A 70 -12.00 6.00 4.62
N GLY A 71 -11.37 4.94 4.11
CA GLY A 71 -9.93 4.91 3.85
C GLY A 71 -9.61 5.56 2.50
N THR A 72 -8.58 6.41 2.45
CA THR A 72 -8.08 6.99 1.20
C THR A 72 -6.60 6.70 1.00
N PHE A 73 -6.22 6.37 -0.23
CA PHE A 73 -4.84 6.30 -0.67
C PHE A 73 -4.56 7.29 -1.81
N THR A 74 -3.62 8.22 -1.61
CA THR A 74 -3.28 9.24 -2.63
C THR A 74 -1.77 9.36 -2.84
N SER A 75 -1.39 9.88 -4.01
CA SER A 75 0.01 10.19 -4.34
C SER A 75 0.11 11.30 -5.40
N PRO A 76 1.13 12.19 -5.33
CA PRO A 76 2.16 12.28 -4.29
C PRO A 76 1.61 12.84 -2.96
N PHE A 77 2.43 12.89 -1.91
CA PHE A 77 2.17 13.69 -0.70
C PHE A 77 2.77 15.09 -0.84
N ILE A 78 2.32 16.04 -0.01
CA ILE A 78 2.79 17.43 -0.04
C ILE A 78 3.83 17.69 1.04
N VAL A 79 3.51 17.42 2.31
CA VAL A 79 4.40 17.73 3.45
C VAL A 79 4.97 16.46 4.07
N ARG A 80 4.11 15.47 4.37
CA ARG A 80 4.50 14.23 5.03
C ARG A 80 4.01 13.00 4.29
N PHE A 81 4.81 11.93 4.32
CA PHE A 81 4.46 10.64 3.70
C PHE A 81 3.11 10.10 4.18
N ASN A 82 2.78 10.34 5.45
CA ASN A 82 1.54 9.92 6.10
C ASN A 82 0.28 10.37 5.35
N GLU A 83 0.31 11.54 4.68
CA GLU A 83 -0.82 12.06 3.89
C GLU A 83 -1.28 11.11 2.79
N ARG A 84 -0.43 10.16 2.38
CA ARG A 84 -0.78 9.17 1.38
C ARG A 84 -1.82 8.17 1.87
N ILE A 85 -1.96 7.96 3.18
CA ILE A 85 -2.84 6.96 3.78
C ILE A 85 -3.64 7.65 4.88
N SER A 86 -4.95 7.77 4.71
CA SER A 86 -5.83 8.40 5.70
C SER A 86 -7.07 7.58 5.94
N VAL A 87 -7.62 7.71 7.14
CA VAL A 87 -8.97 7.24 7.50
C VAL A 87 -9.75 8.46 7.98
N ASP A 88 -10.94 8.68 7.41
CA ASP A 88 -11.81 9.82 7.74
C ASP A 88 -11.09 11.17 7.66
N GLY A 89 -10.21 11.27 6.66
CA GLY A 89 -9.39 12.46 6.40
C GLY A 89 -8.21 12.66 7.34
N THR A 90 -8.03 11.81 8.34
CA THR A 90 -6.90 11.85 9.26
C THR A 90 -5.77 10.98 8.72
N PRO A 91 -4.58 11.54 8.43
CA PRO A 91 -3.41 10.75 8.03
C PRO A 91 -3.02 9.74 9.10
N ILE A 92 -2.51 8.58 8.67
CA ILE A 92 -1.94 7.55 9.57
C ILE A 92 -0.88 8.17 10.49
N SER A 93 -0.84 7.78 11.76
CA SER A 93 0.19 8.26 12.69
C SER A 93 1.57 7.68 12.37
N ASP A 94 2.62 8.25 12.97
CA ASP A 94 3.98 7.75 12.81
C ASP A 94 4.15 6.38 13.46
N GLU A 95 3.51 6.19 14.61
CA GLU A 95 3.50 4.95 15.37
C GLU A 95 2.81 3.83 14.58
N GLU A 96 1.65 4.11 13.99
CA GLU A 96 0.95 3.15 13.13
C GLU A 96 1.76 2.83 11.87
N LEU A 97 2.38 3.83 11.23
CA LEU A 97 3.21 3.59 10.05
C LEU A 97 4.42 2.69 10.39
N VAL A 98 5.08 2.95 11.53
CA VAL A 98 6.19 2.11 12.01
C VAL A 98 5.71 0.68 12.29
N GLY A 99 4.58 0.53 12.99
CA GLY A 99 3.99 -0.78 13.28
C GLY A 99 3.66 -1.58 12.01
N LEU A 100 3.06 -0.93 11.01
CA LEU A 100 2.79 -1.56 9.71
C LEU A 100 4.08 -1.93 8.98
N VAL A 101 5.10 -1.08 9.01
CA VAL A 101 6.40 -1.39 8.38
C VAL A 101 7.07 -2.59 9.06
N GLN A 102 7.03 -2.68 10.40
CA GLN A 102 7.54 -3.83 11.14
C GLN A 102 6.81 -5.13 10.76
N GLN A 103 5.49 -5.09 10.57
CA GLN A 103 4.70 -6.24 10.14
C GLN A 103 5.06 -6.71 8.72
N ILE A 104 5.23 -5.78 7.78
CA ILE A 104 5.49 -6.15 6.37
C ILE A 104 6.96 -6.50 6.10
N GLN A 105 7.91 -5.96 6.88
CA GLN A 105 9.35 -6.16 6.66
C GLN A 105 9.76 -7.64 6.52
N PRO A 106 9.38 -8.57 7.43
CA PRO A 106 9.77 -9.98 7.30
C PRO A 106 9.20 -10.65 6.05
N ILE A 107 7.98 -10.30 5.65
CA ILE A 107 7.33 -10.82 4.45
C ILE A 107 8.08 -10.34 3.20
N VAL A 108 8.42 -9.04 3.16
CA VAL A 108 9.22 -8.46 2.07
C VAL A 108 10.57 -9.14 1.96
N ALA A 109 11.26 -9.39 3.09
CA ALA A 109 12.56 -10.08 3.10
C ALA A 109 12.46 -11.52 2.56
N LYS A 110 11.43 -12.28 2.97
CA LYS A 110 11.14 -13.63 2.45
C LYS A 110 10.94 -13.62 0.93
N LEU A 111 10.13 -12.68 0.42
CA LEU A 111 9.84 -12.57 -1.01
C LEU A 111 11.06 -12.13 -1.82
N ASP A 112 11.87 -11.21 -1.29
CA ASP A 112 13.12 -10.80 -1.94
C ASP A 112 14.10 -11.97 -2.11
N ALA A 113 14.25 -12.81 -1.09
CA ALA A 113 15.10 -14.01 -1.15
C ALA A 113 14.59 -15.04 -2.18
N THR A 114 13.26 -15.21 -2.27
CA THR A 114 12.63 -16.18 -3.18
C THR A 114 12.63 -15.70 -4.63
N LEU A 115 12.52 -14.40 -4.87
CA LEU A 115 12.47 -13.84 -6.22
C LEU A 115 13.87 -13.58 -6.81
N ALA A 116 14.90 -13.40 -5.97
CA ALA A 116 16.29 -13.28 -6.41
C ALA A 116 16.89 -14.60 -6.91
N SER A 117 16.37 -15.76 -6.48
CA SER A 117 16.87 -17.10 -6.86
C SER A 117 16.32 -17.63 -8.18
N GLY A 118 15.48 -16.85 -8.89
CA GLY A 118 15.00 -17.19 -10.23
C GLY A 118 13.67 -17.95 -10.24
N ALA A 119 12.68 -17.31 -10.88
CA ALA A 119 11.35 -17.78 -11.26
C ALA A 119 10.23 -17.71 -10.19
N PRO A 120 9.12 -16.99 -10.45
CA PRO A 120 7.90 -17.20 -9.70
C PRO A 120 7.37 -18.59 -10.04
N GLN A 121 7.48 -19.52 -9.09
CA GLN A 121 6.80 -20.81 -9.19
C GLN A 121 5.28 -20.55 -9.11
N ASN A 122 4.62 -20.78 -10.24
CA ASN A 122 3.18 -21.06 -10.39
C ASN A 122 2.20 -20.00 -9.85
N LEU A 123 1.94 -18.96 -10.67
CA LEU A 123 0.79 -18.05 -10.50
C LEU A 123 -0.52 -18.60 -11.10
N ARG A 124 -0.60 -19.90 -11.44
CA ARG A 124 -1.80 -20.52 -12.06
C ARG A 124 -2.84 -21.01 -11.05
N SER A 125 -2.57 -20.93 -9.76
CA SER A 125 -3.45 -21.46 -8.70
C SER A 125 -4.07 -20.40 -7.78
N LEU A 126 -3.80 -19.10 -7.99
CA LEU A 126 -4.49 -18.05 -7.22
C LEU A 126 -5.85 -17.77 -7.88
N PRO A 127 -6.96 -17.73 -7.11
CA PRO A 127 -8.26 -17.37 -7.65
C PRO A 127 -8.21 -15.97 -8.26
N GLN A 128 -8.88 -15.80 -9.40
CA GLN A 128 -8.93 -14.53 -10.14
C GLN A 128 -9.72 -13.47 -9.39
#